data_AF-A0A8J8FRN4-F1
#
_entry.id   AF-A0A8J8FRN4-F1
#
_cell.length_a   1.000
_cell.length_b   1.000
_cell.length_c   1.000
_cell.angle_alpha   90.00
_cell.angle_beta   90.00
_cell.angle_gamma   90.00
#
_symmetry.space_group_name_H-M   'P 1'
#
loop_
_entity.id
_entity.type
_entity.pdbx_description
1 polymer ?
#
loop_
_entity_poly.entity_id
_entity_poly.type
_entity_poly.pdbx_seq_one_letter_code
_entity_poly.pdbx_strand_id
1 'polypeptide(L)'
;VTNAEKFRRILEAYQVENDYGNTIEAYRADLTLNDITSSVDFLRLGRVALYYQRFDGSESGYWNKEQKQWQILSNDHRNAIRNGLRIARKETAPDLLALPIPTAEAGQ
;
A
#
# COMPACT_ATOMS: atom_id res chain seq x y z
N VAL A 1 -29.42 0.52 26.96
CA VAL A 1 -28.31 -0.23 26.32
C VAL A 1 -27.96 -1.44 27.16
N THR A 2 -28.33 -2.61 26.64
CA THR A 2 -28.07 -3.90 27.27
C THR A 2 -26.60 -4.29 27.07
N ASN A 3 -26.03 -5.13 27.93
CA ASN A 3 -24.63 -5.57 27.79
C ASN A 3 -24.36 -6.21 26.42
N ALA A 4 -25.32 -6.92 25.83
CA ALA A 4 -25.19 -7.55 24.52
C ALA A 4 -24.99 -6.56 23.35
N GLU A 5 -25.63 -5.38 23.39
CA GLU A 5 -25.46 -4.35 22.36
C GLU A 5 -24.06 -3.71 22.40
N LYS A 6 -23.46 -3.62 23.59
CA LYS A 6 -22.08 -3.15 23.75
C LYS A 6 -21.07 -4.18 23.21
N PHE A 7 -21.26 -5.47 23.48
CA PHE A 7 -20.41 -6.53 22.92
C PHE A 7 -20.51 -6.63 21.40
N ARG A 8 -21.72 -6.49 20.84
CA ARG A 8 -21.92 -6.51 19.39
C ARG A 8 -21.21 -5.34 18.68
N ARG A 9 -21.30 -4.12 19.23
CA ARG A 9 -20.59 -2.95 18.68
C ARG A 9 -19.07 -3.10 18.73
N ILE A 10 -18.54 -3.73 19.79
CA ILE A 10 -17.11 -4.03 19.88
C ILE A 10 -16.71 -5.09 18.86
N LEU A 11 -17.53 -6.11 18.63
CA LEU A 11 -17.28 -7.14 17.61
C LEU A 11 -17.40 -6.60 16.18
N GLU A 12 -18.35 -5.70 15.90
CA GLU A 12 -18.45 -4.99 14.61
C GLU A 12 -17.21 -4.11 14.37
N ALA A 13 -16.73 -3.39 15.39
CA ALA A 13 -15.49 -2.61 15.29
C ALA A 13 -14.24 -3.49 15.11
N TYR A 14 -14.18 -4.65 15.79
CA TYR A 14 -13.10 -5.62 15.63
C TYR A 14 -13.09 -6.29 14.25
N GLN A 15 -14.26 -6.55 13.65
CA GLN A 15 -14.35 -7.07 12.28
C GLN A 15 -13.87 -6.04 11.27
N VAL A 16 -14.22 -4.77 11.46
CA VAL A 16 -13.69 -3.65 10.67
C VAL A 16 -12.16 -3.54 10.82
N GLU A 17 -11.63 -3.66 12.03
CA GLU A 17 -10.18 -3.65 12.31
C GLU A 17 -9.43 -4.83 11.65
N ASN A 18 -10.06 -6.02 11.59
CA ASN A 18 -9.52 -7.23 10.96
C ASN A 18 -9.55 -7.15 9.42
N ASP A 19 -10.54 -6.48 8.83
CA ASP A 19 -10.63 -6.28 7.37
C ASP A 19 -9.51 -5.36 6.83
N TYR A 20 -9.00 -4.41 7.62
CA TYR A 20 -7.90 -3.52 7.19
C TYR A 20 -6.55 -4.22 6.96
N GLY A 21 -6.43 -5.52 7.26
CA GLY A 21 -5.23 -6.31 7.00
C GLY A 21 -5.07 -6.73 5.53
N ASN A 22 -6.18 -6.92 4.81
CA ASN A 22 -6.21 -7.57 3.49
C ASN A 22 -6.77 -6.68 2.37
N THR A 23 -6.83 -5.36 2.56
CA THR A 23 -7.30 -4.45 1.51
C THR A 23 -6.19 -4.11 0.51
N ILE A 24 -6.55 -3.93 -0.75
CA ILE A 24 -5.70 -3.35 -1.78
C ILE A 24 -6.36 -2.04 -2.24
N GLU A 25 -5.64 -0.93 -2.09
CA GLU A 25 -6.17 0.40 -2.39
C GLU A 25 -5.19 1.16 -3.29
N ALA A 26 -5.75 1.95 -4.20
CA ALA A 26 -4.98 2.87 -5.02
C ALA A 26 -5.60 4.25 -4.98
N TYR A 27 -4.75 5.26 -4.80
CA TYR A 27 -5.15 6.66 -4.77
C TYR A 27 -4.03 7.54 -5.30
N ARG A 28 -4.37 8.77 -5.65
CA ARG A 28 -3.41 9.77 -6.12
C ARG A 28 -3.17 10.79 -5.03
N ALA A 29 -1.92 11.12 -4.78
CA ALA A 29 -1.56 12.21 -3.89
C ALA A 29 -0.19 12.78 -4.28
N ASP A 30 0.12 13.94 -3.73
CA ASP A 30 1.41 14.56 -3.93
C ASP A 30 2.46 13.93 -3.02
N LEU A 31 3.64 13.69 -3.58
CA LEU A 31 4.79 13.13 -2.92
C LEU A 31 5.99 14.07 -3.12
N THR A 32 6.60 14.48 -2.02
CA THR A 32 7.84 15.25 -2.02
C THR A 32 9.04 14.33 -1.83
N LEU A 33 9.93 14.29 -2.81
CA LEU A 33 11.20 13.57 -2.76
C LEU A 33 12.32 14.55 -3.14
N ASN A 34 13.38 14.62 -2.33
CA ASN A 34 14.52 15.51 -2.57
C ASN A 34 14.08 16.96 -2.89
N ASP A 35 13.17 17.51 -2.10
CA ASP A 35 12.57 18.84 -2.25
C ASP A 35 11.76 19.08 -3.54
N ILE A 36 11.49 18.03 -4.31
CA ILE A 36 10.65 18.09 -5.51
C ILE A 36 9.32 17.41 -5.21
N THR A 37 8.24 18.21 -5.23
CA THR A 37 6.86 17.71 -5.09
C THR A 37 6.30 17.31 -6.45
N SER A 38 5.75 16.11 -6.52
CA SER A 38 5.09 15.60 -7.72
C SER A 38 3.91 14.71 -7.37
N SER A 39 2.86 14.75 -8.18
CA SER A 39 1.71 13.86 -8.01
C SER A 39 2.06 12.45 -8.48
N VAL A 40 1.75 11.46 -7.65
CA VAL A 40 2.06 10.04 -7.91
C VAL A 40 0.86 9.15 -7.60
N ASP A 41 0.87 7.94 -8.14
CA ASP A 41 -0.11 6.92 -7.80
C ASP A 41 0.42 6.08 -6.64
N PHE A 42 -0.32 6.03 -5.54
CA PHE A 42 -0.03 5.18 -4.39
C PHE A 42 -0.74 3.84 -4.51
N LEU A 43 -0.05 2.77 -4.12
CA LEU A 43 -0.59 1.44 -3.93
C LEU A 43 -0.41 1.04 -2.47
N ARG A 44 -1.52 0.87 -1.76
CA ARG A 44 -1.54 0.43 -0.36
C ARG A 44 -2.00 -1.01 -0.28
N LEU A 45 -1.21 -1.85 0.38
CA LEU A 45 -1.54 -3.22 0.73
C LEU A 45 -1.78 -3.32 2.23
N GLY A 46 -3.05 -3.16 2.63
CA GLY A 46 -3.50 -3.20 4.02
C GLY A 46 -2.63 -2.37 4.95
N ARG A 47 -1.97 -3.06 5.90
CA ARG A 47 -0.97 -2.49 6.83
C ARG A 47 0.45 -2.96 6.53
N VAL A 48 0.66 -3.80 5.52
CA VAL A 48 1.96 -4.46 5.28
C VAL A 48 2.88 -3.54 4.50
N ALA A 49 2.40 -2.99 3.38
CA ALA A 49 3.24 -2.23 2.47
C ALA A 49 2.51 -1.02 1.86
N LEU A 50 3.31 -0.02 1.51
CA LEU A 50 2.87 1.18 0.82
C LEU A 50 3.90 1.49 -0.27
N TYR A 51 3.43 1.62 -1.51
CA TYR A 51 4.25 1.92 -2.67
C TYR A 51 3.76 3.20 -3.34
N TYR A 52 4.64 3.83 -4.10
CA TYR A 52 4.28 4.85 -5.08
C TYR A 52 4.83 4.49 -6.45
N GLN A 53 4.20 5.03 -7.49
CA GLN A 53 4.70 5.00 -8.86
C GLN A 53 4.35 6.32 -9.55
N ARG A 54 5.30 6.92 -10.27
CA ARG A 54 5.04 8.08 -11.14
C ARG A 54 4.12 7.67 -12.29
N PHE A 55 3.35 8.61 -12.85
CA PHE A 55 2.35 8.29 -13.89
C PHE A 55 2.95 7.73 -15.18
N ASP A 56 4.15 8.17 -15.54
CA ASP A 56 4.92 7.63 -16.66
C ASP A 56 5.59 6.28 -16.32
N GLY A 57 5.51 5.85 -15.06
CA GLY A 57 6.18 4.69 -14.51
C GLY A 57 7.70 4.83 -14.43
N SER A 58 8.28 6.01 -14.65
CA SER A 58 9.73 6.21 -14.69
C SER A 58 10.41 5.83 -13.37
N GLU A 59 9.71 5.99 -12.26
CA GLU A 59 10.19 5.73 -10.91
C GLU A 59 9.08 5.06 -10.09
N SER A 60 9.49 4.15 -9.22
CA SER A 60 8.63 3.53 -8.22
C SER A 60 9.42 3.33 -6.94
N GLY A 61 8.73 3.36 -5.81
CA GLY A 61 9.37 3.15 -4.52
C GLY A 61 8.40 2.64 -3.50
N TYR A 62 8.93 2.34 -2.32
CA TYR A 62 8.16 1.84 -1.20
C TYR A 62 8.50 2.62 0.08
N TRP A 63 7.58 2.61 1.03
CA TRP A 63 7.79 3.21 2.33
C TRP A 63 8.57 2.26 3.24
N ASN A 64 9.82 2.60 3.57
CA ASN A 64 10.58 1.90 4.60
C ASN A 64 10.18 2.44 5.98
N LYS A 65 9.52 1.59 6.78
CA LYS A 65 9.01 1.97 8.11
C LYS A 65 10.11 2.17 9.16
N GLU A 66 11.22 1.46 9.04
CA GLU A 66 12.34 1.53 9.99
C GLU A 66 13.09 2.85 9.84
N GLN A 67 13.43 3.19 8.60
CA GLN A 67 14.13 4.42 8.25
C GLN A 67 13.18 5.62 8.11
N LYS A 68 11.86 5.38 8.13
CA LYS A 68 10.80 6.38 7.94
C LYS A 68 11.02 7.23 6.69
N GLN A 69 11.40 6.57 5.60
CA GLN A 69 11.67 7.23 4.33
C GLN A 69 11.23 6.37 3.15
N TRP A 70 11.02 7.04 2.02
CA TRP A 70 10.80 6.39 0.74
C TRP A 70 12.10 5.83 0.20
N GLN A 71 12.08 4.57 -0.22
CA GLN A 71 13.18 3.94 -0.94
C GLN A 71 12.76 3.63 -2.37
N ILE A 72 13.62 3.98 -3.32
CA ILE A 72 13.41 3.71 -4.74
C ILE A 72 13.61 2.22 -5.00
N LEU A 73 12.71 1.63 -5.77
CA LEU A 73 12.78 0.24 -6.19
C LEU A 73 13.49 0.12 -7.54
N SER A 74 14.12 -1.04 -7.78
CA SER A 74 14.59 -1.42 -9.12
C SER A 74 13.42 -1.36 -10.12
N ASN A 75 13.74 -1.03 -11.37
CA ASN A 75 12.80 -0.99 -12.47
C ASN A 75 12.10 -2.34 -12.73
N ASP A 76 12.67 -3.44 -12.25
CA ASP A 76 12.09 -4.78 -12.37
C ASP A 76 10.71 -4.89 -11.69
N HIS A 77 10.47 -4.11 -10.63
CA HIS A 77 9.21 -4.12 -9.89
C HIS A 77 8.15 -3.17 -10.46
N ARG A 78 8.49 -2.37 -11.47
CA ARG A 78 7.61 -1.37 -12.08
C ARG A 78 6.30 -1.99 -12.58
N ASN A 79 6.39 -3.10 -13.29
CA ASN A 79 5.24 -3.78 -13.87
C ASN A 79 4.36 -4.42 -12.78
N ALA A 80 4.96 -4.99 -11.75
CA ALA A 80 4.22 -5.57 -10.63
C ALA A 80 3.40 -4.50 -9.91
N ILE A 81 3.99 -3.34 -9.61
CA ILE A 81 3.29 -2.21 -8.96
C ILE A 81 2.17 -1.69 -9.87
N ARG A 82 2.44 -1.53 -11.17
CA ARG A 82 1.43 -1.10 -12.15
C ARG A 82 0.23 -2.05 -12.18
N ASN A 83 0.48 -3.36 -12.18
CA ASN A 83 -0.58 -4.36 -12.13
C ASN A 83 -1.35 -4.29 -10.81
N GLY A 84 -0.65 -4.10 -9.69
CA GLY A 84 -1.28 -3.88 -8.38
C GLY A 84 -2.20 -2.67 -8.36
N LEU A 85 -1.77 -1.53 -8.95
CA LEU A 85 -2.59 -0.33 -9.10
C LEU A 85 -3.86 -0.60 -9.93
N ARG A 86 -3.74 -1.37 -11.03
CA ARG A 86 -4.89 -1.74 -11.86
C ARG A 86 -5.89 -2.64 -11.12
N ILE A 87 -5.38 -3.62 -10.36
CA ILE A 87 -6.22 -4.50 -9.53
C ILE A 87 -6.92 -3.68 -8.43
N ALA A 88 -6.20 -2.81 -7.75
CA ALA A 88 -6.76 -1.92 -6.72
C ALA A 88 -7.89 -1.03 -7.25
N ARG A 89 -7.76 -0.55 -8.50
CA ARG A 89 -8.76 0.24 -9.22
C ARG A 89 -9.89 -0.59 -9.84
N LYS A 90 -9.84 -1.92 -9.70
CA LYS A 90 -10.78 -2.87 -10.32
C LYS A 90 -10.78 -2.83 -11.85
N GLU A 91 -9.68 -2.42 -12.46
CA GLU A 91 -9.50 -2.40 -13.92
C GLU A 91 -9.07 -3.76 -14.48
N THR A 92 -8.65 -4.68 -13.62
CA THR A 92 -8.23 -6.04 -13.97
C THR A 92 -8.66 -6.99 -12.86
N ALA A 93 -8.97 -8.24 -13.23
CA ALA A 93 -9.33 -9.26 -12.25
C ALA A 93 -8.17 -9.46 -11.25
N PRO A 94 -8.48 -9.82 -9.98
CA PRO A 94 -7.45 -10.18 -9.02
C PRO A 94 -6.58 -11.31 -9.57
N ASP A 95 -5.27 -11.07 -9.58
CA ASP A 95 -4.24 -12.03 -9.99
C ASP A 95 -3.17 -12.09 -8.90
N LEU A 96 -2.35 -13.15 -8.89
CA LEU A 96 -1.25 -13.29 -7.95
C LEU A 96 -0.19 -12.22 -8.22
N LEU A 97 -0.03 -11.29 -7.26
CA LEU A 97 0.93 -10.19 -7.35
C LEU A 97 2.23 -10.56 -6.62
N ALA A 98 3.34 -10.61 -7.37
CA ALA A 98 4.68 -10.69 -6.82
C ALA A 98 5.23 -9.27 -6.57
N LEU A 99 4.86 -8.67 -5.45
CA LEU A 99 5.34 -7.35 -5.03
C LEU A 99 6.49 -7.48 -4.03
N PRO A 100 7.54 -6.63 -4.11
CA PRO A 100 8.64 -6.69 -3.15
C PRO A 100 8.12 -6.28 -1.78
N ILE A 101 8.06 -7.22 -0.84
CA ILE A 101 7.63 -6.91 0.52
C ILE A 101 8.77 -6.19 1.22
N PRO A 102 8.55 -4.96 1.73
CA PRO A 102 9.54 -4.32 2.57
C PRO A 102 9.69 -5.13 3.87
N THR A 103 10.69 -5.99 3.91
CA THR A 103 11.10 -6.68 5.12
C THR A 103 11.79 -5.69 6.04
N ALA A 104 11.43 -5.74 7.32
CA ALA A 104 12.18 -5.14 8.41
C ALA A 104 13.49 -5.93 8.59
N GLU A 105 14.39 -5.88 7.59
CA GLU A 105 15.70 -6.55 7.64
C GLU A 105 16.59 -6.09 6.47
N ALA A 106 17.39 -5.05 6.72
CA ALA A 106 18.80 -5.05 6.33
C ALA A 106 19.62 -5.03 7.62
N GLY A 107 19.44 -6.06 8.44
CA GLY A 107 20.35 -6.40 9.52
C GLY A 107 21.41 -7.38 9.00
N GLN A 108 22.45 -6.84 8.36
CA GLN A 108 23.79 -7.41 8.29
C GLN A 108 24.81 -6.29 8.26
#